data_AF-A0A0F6W140-F1
#
_entry.id   AF-A0A0F6W140-F1
#
_cell.length_a   1.000
_cell.length_b   1.000
_cell.length_c   1.000
_cell.angle_alpha   90.00
_cell.angle_beta   90.00
_cell.angle_gamma   90.00
#
_symmetry.space_group_name_H-M   'P 1'
#
loop_
_entity.id
_entity.type
_entity.pdbx_description
1 polymer ?
#
loop_
_entity_poly.entity_id
_entity_poly.type
_entity_poly.pdbx_seq_one_letter_code
_entity_poly.pdbx_strand_id
1 'polypeptide(L)'
;MSRVVLLSHDGVRCALPASQVVRASGSGSDDERPVALFRREPDASVRDVRSLWVRTGAGERRVDCAEARFDWLSEERLFALPDLLRDAMALPHVVGVAEMDDVGLVWLVDLDLFSGSSAR
;
A
#
# COMPACT_ATOMS: atom_id res chain seq x y z
N MET A 1 -3.02 9.74 16.87
CA MET A 1 -3.30 8.34 16.46
C MET A 1 -4.09 8.36 15.17
N SER A 2 -3.64 7.60 14.18
CA SER A 2 -4.20 7.60 12.82
C SER A 2 -4.70 6.21 12.46
N ARG A 3 -5.86 6.13 11.82
CA ARG A 3 -6.41 4.85 11.35
C ARG A 3 -5.77 4.50 10.01
N VAL A 4 -5.25 3.29 9.90
CA VAL A 4 -4.58 2.78 8.70
C VAL A 4 -5.23 1.49 8.23
N VAL A 5 -4.96 1.13 6.97
CA VAL A 5 -5.16 -0.23 6.46
C VAL A 5 -3.79 -0.86 6.29
N LEU A 6 -3.58 -1.96 7.02
CA LEU A 6 -2.46 -2.86 6.83
C LEU A 6 -2.79 -3.84 5.73
N LEU A 7 -1.86 -4.08 4.81
CA LEU A 7 -1.97 -5.07 3.76
C LEU A 7 -0.60 -5.58 3.34
N SER A 8 -0.61 -6.68 2.59
CA SER A 8 0.57 -7.20 1.88
C SER A 8 0.37 -7.05 0.37
N HIS A 9 1.31 -6.40 -0.32
CA HIS A 9 1.33 -6.27 -1.78
C HIS A 9 2.64 -6.86 -2.30
N ASP A 10 2.58 -7.91 -3.13
CA ASP A 10 3.76 -8.62 -3.66
C ASP A 10 4.79 -9.04 -2.58
N GLY A 11 4.26 -9.46 -1.42
CA GLY A 11 5.04 -9.87 -0.25
C GLY A 11 5.61 -8.71 0.58
N VAL A 12 5.30 -7.47 0.21
CA VAL A 12 5.68 -6.27 0.96
C VAL A 12 4.55 -5.85 1.89
N ARG A 13 4.80 -5.88 3.20
CA ARG A 13 3.89 -5.37 4.21
C ARG A 13 3.90 -3.84 4.19
N CYS A 14 2.74 -3.24 4.01
CA CYS A 14 2.59 -1.79 4.04
C CYS A 14 1.32 -1.34 4.76
N ALA A 15 1.35 -0.09 5.21
CA ALA A 15 0.23 0.61 5.79
C ALA A 15 -0.09 1.84 4.92
N LEU A 16 -1.37 2.08 4.66
CA LEU A 16 -1.85 3.32 4.05
C LEU A 16 -2.95 3.96 4.91
N PRO A 17 -3.16 5.28 4.83
CA PRO A 17 -4.26 5.95 5.50
C PRO A 17 -5.61 5.31 5.16
N ALA A 18 -6.41 4.98 6.18
CA ALA A 18 -7.73 4.37 5.95
C ALA A 18 -8.67 5.27 5.13
N SER A 19 -8.48 6.59 5.17
CA SER A 19 -9.21 7.57 4.37
C SER A 19 -8.94 7.49 2.86
N GLN A 20 -7.83 6.85 2.46
CA GLN A 20 -7.49 6.62 1.05
C GLN A 20 -8.12 5.33 0.52
N VAL A 21 -8.77 4.49 1.36
CA VAL A 21 -9.54 3.34 0.88
C VAL A 21 -10.97 3.75 0.57
N VAL A 22 -11.40 3.51 -0.67
CA VAL A 22 -12.74 3.84 -1.18
C VAL A 22 -13.69 2.67 -0.95
N ARG A 23 -13.32 1.47 -1.41
CA ARG A 23 -14.10 0.24 -1.22
C ARG A 23 -13.20 -0.99 -1.26
N ALA A 24 -13.61 -2.04 -0.54
CA ALA A 24 -13.04 -3.36 -0.71
C ALA A 24 -13.91 -4.14 -1.71
N SER A 25 -13.30 -4.71 -2.74
CA SER A 25 -13.97 -5.62 -3.66
C SER A 25 -13.58 -7.06 -3.33
N GLY A 26 -14.56 -7.97 -3.36
CA GLY A 26 -14.30 -9.40 -3.37
C GLY A 26 -13.59 -9.82 -4.66
N SER A 27 -13.25 -11.11 -4.77
CA SER A 27 -12.70 -11.70 -6.00
C SER A 27 -13.71 -11.59 -7.13
N GLY A 28 -13.61 -10.54 -7.97
CA GLY A 28 -14.56 -10.26 -9.04
C GLY A 28 -13.99 -9.28 -10.05
N SER A 29 -14.24 -9.55 -11.32
CA SER A 29 -13.71 -8.84 -12.48
C SER A 29 -14.30 -7.43 -12.60
N ASP A 30 -13.65 -6.45 -12.00
CA ASP A 30 -13.67 -5.11 -12.58
C ASP A 30 -12.63 -5.09 -13.72
N ASP A 31 -13.01 -4.62 -14.91
CA ASP A 31 -12.16 -4.59 -16.12
C ASP A 31 -10.90 -3.69 -15.96
N GLU A 32 -10.77 -2.97 -14.86
CA GLU A 32 -9.64 -2.09 -14.60
C GLU A 32 -8.42 -2.89 -14.10
N ARG A 33 -7.29 -2.76 -14.81
CA ARG A 33 -6.02 -3.40 -14.44
C ARG A 33 -5.53 -2.85 -13.11
N PRO A 34 -5.14 -3.70 -12.13
CA PRO A 34 -4.64 -3.22 -10.86
C PRO A 34 -3.30 -2.51 -11.05
N VAL A 35 -3.07 -1.47 -10.26
CA VAL A 35 -1.78 -0.79 -10.19
C VAL A 35 -0.88 -1.49 -9.18
N ALA A 36 0.40 -1.61 -9.52
CA ALA A 36 1.40 -2.13 -8.62
C ALA A 36 1.92 -1.01 -7.72
N LEU A 37 1.91 -1.23 -6.41
CA LEU A 37 2.52 -0.31 -5.43
C LEU A 37 4.04 -0.46 -5.40
N PHE A 38 4.55 -1.66 -5.69
CA PHE A 38 5.99 -1.93 -5.71
C PHE A 38 6.36 -2.49 -7.08
N ARG A 39 7.54 -2.15 -7.60
CA ARG A 39 8.03 -2.69 -8.89
C ARG A 39 8.55 -4.11 -8.66
N ARG A 40 7.65 -5.10 -8.61
CA ARG A 40 8.01 -6.52 -8.54
C ARG A 40 7.15 -7.32 -9.51
N GLU A 41 7.68 -8.45 -9.97
CA GLU A 41 6.83 -9.44 -10.61
C GLU A 41 5.87 -10.03 -9.57
N PRO A 42 4.57 -10.19 -9.89
CA PRO A 42 3.60 -10.77 -8.97
C PRO A 42 4.07 -12.14 -8.51
N ASP A 43 4.10 -12.37 -7.21
CA ASP A 43 4.41 -13.70 -6.68
C ASP A 43 3.16 -14.58 -6.82
N ALA A 44 3.19 -15.49 -7.80
CA ALA A 44 2.10 -16.42 -8.08
C ALA A 44 1.78 -17.38 -6.92
N SER A 45 2.62 -17.43 -5.87
CA SER A 45 2.36 -18.23 -4.67
C SER A 45 1.40 -17.58 -3.68
N VAL A 46 1.05 -16.30 -3.85
CA VAL A 46 0.11 -15.58 -2.98
C VAL A 46 -1.31 -16.14 -3.19
N ARG A 47 -1.75 -16.95 -2.23
CA ARG A 47 -3.15 -17.39 -2.10
C ARG A 47 -3.94 -16.28 -1.40
N ASP A 48 -5.23 -16.14 -1.72
CA ASP A 48 -6.16 -15.14 -1.16
C ASP A 48 -5.93 -13.67 -1.54
N VAL A 49 -5.64 -13.41 -2.81
CA VAL A 49 -5.62 -12.05 -3.37
C VAL A 49 -7.02 -11.42 -3.28
N ARG A 50 -7.10 -10.26 -2.64
CA ARG A 50 -8.25 -9.35 -2.58
C ARG A 50 -7.90 -8.05 -3.28
N SER A 51 -8.91 -7.30 -3.72
CA SER A 51 -8.68 -6.00 -4.34
C SER A 51 -9.24 -4.87 -3.47
N LEU A 52 -8.44 -3.83 -3.28
CA LEU A 52 -8.87 -2.57 -2.69
C LEU A 52 -8.94 -1.51 -3.77
N TRP A 53 -10.03 -0.76 -3.77
CA TRP A 53 -10.12 0.50 -4.49
C TRP A 53 -9.63 1.61 -3.58
N VAL A 54 -8.64 2.35 -4.06
CA VAL A 54 -7.95 3.40 -3.32
C VAL A 54 -7.98 4.70 -4.10
N ARG A 55 -8.04 5.81 -3.37
CA ARG A 55 -7.85 7.15 -3.92
C ARG A 55 -6.35 7.42 -4.03
N THR A 56 -5.92 7.84 -5.22
CA THR A 56 -4.56 8.29 -5.49
C THR A 56 -4.57 9.73 -6.00
N GLY A 57 -3.41 10.36 -6.09
CA GLY A 57 -3.26 11.68 -6.73
C GLY A 57 -3.72 11.72 -8.20
N ALA A 58 -3.78 10.56 -8.87
CA ALA A 58 -4.24 10.40 -10.24
C ALA A 58 -5.69 9.90 -10.38
N GLY A 59 -6.46 9.88 -9.28
CA GLY A 59 -7.82 9.36 -9.21
C GLY A 59 -7.94 8.00 -8.51
N GLU A 60 -9.11 7.39 -8.57
CA GLU A 60 -9.32 6.07 -7.98
C GLU A 60 -8.59 4.98 -8.78
N ARG A 61 -7.99 4.01 -8.08
CA ARG A 61 -7.27 2.90 -8.68
C ARG A 61 -7.52 1.62 -7.89
N ARG A 62 -7.43 0.48 -8.57
CA ARG A 62 -7.45 -0.84 -7.92
C ARG A 62 -6.04 -1.28 -7.55
N VAL A 63 -5.87 -1.79 -6.33
CA VAL A 63 -4.64 -2.44 -5.85
C VAL A 63 -5.01 -3.84 -5.39
N ASP A 64 -4.28 -4.84 -5.89
CA ASP A 64 -4.40 -6.21 -5.43
C ASP A 64 -3.50 -6.44 -4.22
N CYS A 65 -4.01 -7.14 -3.21
CA CYS A 65 -3.31 -7.30 -1.93
C CYS A 65 -3.80 -8.55 -1.19
N ALA A 66 -3.05 -8.96 -0.17
CA ALA A 66 -3.45 -9.96 0.80
C ALA A 66 -3.56 -9.36 2.20
N GLU A 67 -4.25 -10.07 3.08
CA GLU A 67 -4.27 -9.80 4.53
C GLU A 67 -4.74 -8.39 4.93
N ALA A 68 -5.56 -7.74 4.09
CA ALA A 68 -6.04 -6.39 4.33
C ALA A 68 -6.88 -6.30 5.62
N ARG A 69 -6.44 -5.49 6.59
CA ARG A 69 -7.13 -5.23 7.87
C ARG A 69 -6.96 -3.79 8.33
N PHE A 70 -7.93 -3.29 9.10
CA PHE A 70 -7.80 -1.98 9.76
C PHE A 70 -6.95 -2.09 11.01
N ASP A 71 -6.15 -1.05 11.27
CA ASP A 71 -5.38 -0.92 12.48
C ASP A 71 -5.22 0.56 12.90
N TRP A 72 -4.66 0.79 14.08
CA TRP A 72 -4.32 2.11 14.60
C TRP A 72 -2.82 2.29 14.72
N LEU A 73 -2.34 3.42 14.21
CA LEU A 73 -0.93 3.76 14.22
C LEU A 73 -0.68 4.98 15.12
N SER A 74 0.25 4.80 16.06
CA SER A 74 0.77 5.87 16.91
C SER A 74 1.88 6.63 16.18
N GLU A 75 1.95 7.95 16.39
CA GLU A 75 2.99 8.81 15.81
C GLU A 75 4.39 8.45 16.31
N GLU A 76 4.51 7.97 17.55
CA GLU A 76 5.77 7.55 18.16
C GLU A 76 6.43 6.36 17.46
N ARG A 77 5.67 5.64 16.62
CA ARG A 77 6.15 4.48 15.86
C ARG A 77 6.39 4.80 14.40
N LEU A 78 6.33 6.07 14.02
CA LEU A 78 6.59 6.53 12.66
C LEU A 78 8.06 6.90 12.52
N PHE A 79 8.71 6.32 11.52
CA PHE A 79 10.07 6.65 11.15
C PHE A 79 10.07 7.18 9.72
N ALA A 80 10.38 8.46 9.56
CA ALA A 80 10.56 9.06 8.24
C ALA A 80 11.72 8.39 7.51
N LEU A 81 11.58 8.22 6.19
CA LEU A 81 12.70 7.74 5.39
C LEU A 81 13.82 8.79 5.36
N PRO A 82 15.07 8.40 5.67
CA PRO A 82 16.26 9.23 5.42
C PRO A 82 16.31 9.66 3.96
N ASP A 83 16.79 10.89 3.71
CA ASP A 83 16.81 11.51 2.38
C ASP A 83 17.50 10.62 1.34
N LEU A 84 18.64 10.02 1.70
CA LEU A 84 19.37 9.11 0.82
C LEU A 84 18.52 7.91 0.35
N LEU A 85 17.70 7.33 1.23
CA LEU A 85 16.83 6.20 0.88
C LEU A 85 15.66 6.67 0.02
N ARG A 86 15.09 7.85 0.34
CA ARG A 86 14.01 8.45 -0.44
C ARG A 86 14.45 8.67 -1.90
N ASP A 87 15.64 9.22 -2.10
CA ASP A 87 16.20 9.48 -3.41
C ASP A 87 16.55 8.19 -4.17
N ALA A 88 17.01 7.16 -3.46
CA ALA A 88 17.42 5.89 -4.06
C ALA A 88 16.24 4.98 -4.47
N MET A 89 15.11 5.02 -3.75
CA MET A 89 14.03 4.03 -3.92
C MET A 89 13.17 4.23 -5.18
N ALA A 90 13.16 5.42 -5.79
CA ALA A 90 12.28 5.74 -6.93
C ALA A 90 10.79 5.38 -6.70
N LEU A 91 10.33 5.43 -5.45
CA LEU A 91 8.97 5.12 -5.00
C LEU A 91 8.43 6.31 -4.19
N PRO A 92 7.94 7.38 -4.86
CA PRO A 92 7.59 8.65 -4.20
C PRO A 92 6.42 8.53 -3.20
N HIS A 93 5.57 7.52 -3.37
CA HIS A 93 4.47 7.19 -2.46
C HIS A 93 4.93 6.50 -1.18
N VAL A 94 6.19 6.07 -1.07
CA VAL A 94 6.72 5.50 0.17
C VAL A 94 7.33 6.62 1.00
N VAL A 95 6.69 6.94 2.12
CA VAL A 95 7.03 8.13 2.93
C VAL A 95 7.82 7.81 4.21
N GLY A 96 7.87 6.54 4.59
CA GLY A 96 8.44 6.12 5.85
C GLY A 96 8.32 4.62 6.10
N VAL A 97 8.65 4.23 7.32
CA VAL A 97 8.35 2.92 7.89
C VAL A 97 7.68 3.11 9.24
N ALA A 98 6.90 2.12 9.66
CA ALA A 98 6.34 2.08 11.00
C ALA A 98 6.51 0.70 11.63
N GLU A 99 6.58 0.67 12.95
CA GLU A 99 6.52 -0.56 13.73
C GLU A 99 5.08 -0.81 14.22
N MET A 100 4.57 -2.01 13.94
CA MET A 100 3.25 -2.47 14.37
C MET A 100 3.43 -3.67 15.31
N ASP A 101 2.64 -3.74 16.39
CA ASP A 101 2.83 -4.77 17.44
C ASP A 101 2.81 -6.20 16.91
N ASP A 102 1.84 -6.51 16.04
CA ASP A 102 1.63 -7.89 15.56
C ASP A 102 2.44 -8.26 14.32
N VAL A 103 2.82 -7.26 13.52
CA VAL A 103 3.38 -7.46 12.17
C VAL A 103 4.77 -6.87 12.00
N GLY A 104 5.35 -6.25 13.03
CA GLY A 104 6.67 -5.64 12.98
C GLY A 104 6.75 -4.45 12.03
N LEU A 105 7.88 -4.31 11.33
CA LEU A 105 8.11 -3.21 10.41
C LEU A 105 7.24 -3.30 9.15
N VAL A 106 6.56 -2.21 8.83
CA VAL A 106 5.74 -2.02 7.61
C VAL A 106 6.15 -0.75 6.89
N TRP A 107 6.01 -0.73 5.57
CA TRP A 107 6.22 0.46 4.76
C TRP A 107 5.03 1.41 4.85
N LEU A 108 5.28 2.70 5.05
CA LEU A 108 4.24 3.72 5.04
C LEU A 108 4.04 4.23 3.62
N VAL A 109 2.81 4.09 3.12
CA VAL A 109 2.43 4.47 1.77
C VAL A 109 1.41 5.61 1.81
N ASP A 110 1.75 6.73 1.16
CA ASP A 110 0.85 7.83 0.87
C ASP A 110 0.51 7.83 -0.63
N LEU A 111 -0.74 7.45 -0.93
CA LEU A 111 -1.19 7.29 -2.31
C LEU A 111 -1.50 8.62 -3.01
N ASP A 112 -1.56 9.74 -2.29
CA ASP A 112 -1.69 11.05 -2.92
C ASP A 112 -0.41 11.42 -3.69
N LEU A 113 0.73 10.85 -3.28
CA LEU A 113 2.02 10.96 -3.97
C LEU A 113 2.22 9.89 -5.06
N PHE A 114 1.26 8.96 -5.20
CA PHE A 114 1.35 7.91 -6.22
C PHE A 114 1.06 8.49 -7.61
N SER A 115 2.06 8.38 -8.49
CA SER A 115 2.02 8.87 -9.87
C SER A 115 1.91 7.75 -10.91
N GLY A 116 1.70 6.50 -10.47
CA GLY A 116 1.96 5.31 -11.28
C GLY A 116 1.36 5.33 -12.69
N SER A 117 2.21 5.00 -13.67
CA SER A 117 1.77 4.59 -15.00
C SER A 117 1.24 3.16 -14.93
N SER A 118 0.13 2.88 -15.64
CA SER A 118 -0.38 1.52 -15.86
C SER A 118 0.79 0.59 -16.25
N ALA A 119 1.05 -0.46 -15.45
CA ALA A 119 2.06 -1.45 -15.79
C ALA A 119 1.74 -1.98 -17.19
N ARG A 120 2.64 -1.83 -18.17
CA ARG A 120 2.45 -2.39 -19.51
C ARG A 120 2.72 -3.89 -19.45
#